data_AF-X2H3Z8-F1
#
_entry.id   AF-X2H3Z8-F1
#
_cell.length_a   1.000
_cell.length_b   1.000
_cell.length_c   1.000
_cell.angle_alpha   90.00
_cell.angle_beta   90.00
_cell.angle_gamma   90.00
#
_symmetry.space_group_name_H-M   'P 1'
#
loop_
_entity.id
_entity.type
_entity.pdbx_description
1 polymer ?
#
loop_
_entity_poly.entity_id
_entity_poly.type
_entity_poly.pdbx_seq_one_letter_code
_entity_poly.pdbx_strand_id
1 'polypeptide(L)'
;MNKRIKLERYILKEYQAKDSQTFLYQLNYEFYFDKEKFSILLNNCNSLAKEYHEFGKSDNYDEVVKSLLAIFEHTLYLFFVHFVENDMFTISNYGKDLTATDVSDYYLQIRDITEKIIL
;
A
#
# COMPACT_ATOMS: atom_id res chain seq x y z
N MET A 1 11.84 -4.25 -20.82
CA MET A 1 11.97 -4.55 -19.37
C MET A 1 10.71 -5.28 -18.92
N ASN A 2 10.87 -6.48 -18.36
CA ASN A 2 9.79 -7.37 -17.93
C ASN A 2 8.80 -6.62 -17.01
N LYS A 3 7.49 -6.77 -17.27
CA LYS A 3 6.40 -6.12 -16.52
C LYS A 3 6.46 -6.46 -15.03
N ARG A 4 6.70 -7.72 -14.67
CA ARG A 4 6.92 -8.16 -13.28
C ARG A 4 8.02 -7.35 -12.59
N ILE A 5 9.19 -7.24 -13.20
CA ILE A 5 10.34 -6.49 -12.65
C ILE A 5 10.01 -5.00 -12.48
N LYS A 6 9.21 -4.40 -13.37
CA LYS A 6 8.74 -3.01 -13.22
C LYS A 6 7.87 -2.85 -11.97
N LEU A 7 6.92 -3.77 -11.78
CA LEU A 7 5.99 -3.74 -10.66
C LEU A 7 6.71 -3.99 -9.33
N GLU A 8 7.62 -4.96 -9.25
CA GLU A 8 8.46 -5.19 -8.07
C GLU A 8 9.23 -3.93 -7.66
N ARG A 9 9.91 -3.28 -8.62
CA ARG A 9 10.65 -2.04 -8.36
C ARG A 9 9.74 -0.91 -7.89
N TYR A 10 8.52 -0.83 -8.42
CA TYR A 10 7.54 0.15 -7.97
C TYR A 10 7.17 -0.08 -6.50
N ILE A 11 6.85 -1.31 -6.09
CA ILE A 11 6.51 -1.64 -4.70
C ILE A 11 7.69 -1.35 -3.76
N LEU A 12 8.91 -1.74 -4.13
CA LEU A 12 10.10 -1.45 -3.33
C LEU A 12 10.35 0.06 -3.20
N LYS A 13 10.07 0.84 -4.25
CA LYS A 13 10.17 2.31 -4.20
C LYS A 13 9.13 2.92 -3.25
N GLU A 14 7.89 2.45 -3.30
CA GLU A 14 6.83 2.87 -2.38
C GLU A 14 7.22 2.56 -0.93
N TYR A 15 7.72 1.34 -0.65
CA TYR A 15 8.15 0.95 0.70
C TYR A 15 9.31 1.78 1.24
N GLN A 16 10.28 2.14 0.39
CA GLN A 16 11.41 2.96 0.81
C GLN A 16 11.00 4.36 1.29
N ALA A 17 9.86 4.89 0.81
CA ALA A 17 9.33 6.21 1.18
C ALA A 17 10.40 7.31 1.20
N LYS A 18 11.29 7.35 0.20
CA LYS A 18 12.33 8.40 0.05
C LYS A 18 11.92 9.52 -0.89
N ASP A 19 10.96 9.26 -1.76
CA ASP A 19 10.46 10.17 -2.77
C ASP A 19 9.09 10.70 -2.32
N SER A 20 8.94 12.02 -2.25
CA SER A 20 7.69 12.68 -1.83
C SER A 20 6.50 12.39 -2.73
N GLN A 21 6.75 11.81 -3.91
CA GLN A 21 5.71 11.37 -4.81
C GLN A 21 5.17 9.96 -4.50
N THR A 22 5.76 9.23 -3.56
CA THR A 22 5.26 7.91 -3.12
C THR A 22 4.09 8.07 -2.15
N PHE A 23 3.14 7.15 -2.20
CA PHE A 23 2.00 7.13 -1.27
C PHE A 23 2.49 7.06 0.18
N LEU A 24 3.43 6.14 0.46
CA LEU A 24 3.89 5.92 1.83
C LEU A 24 4.59 7.15 2.41
N TYR A 25 5.32 7.91 1.59
CA TYR A 25 5.90 9.18 2.04
C TYR A 25 4.84 10.18 2.47
N GLN A 26 3.82 10.40 1.62
CA GLN A 26 2.77 11.37 1.90
C GLN A 26 1.95 10.98 3.13
N LEU A 27 1.65 9.70 3.28
CA LEU A 27 0.95 9.20 4.44
C LEU A 27 1.78 9.37 5.73
N ASN A 28 3.06 8.98 5.69
CA ASN A 28 3.89 8.92 6.89
C ASN A 28 4.45 10.28 7.33
N TYR A 29 4.86 11.12 6.38
CA TYR A 29 5.59 12.37 6.65
C TYR A 29 4.74 13.62 6.42
N GLU A 30 3.74 13.55 5.55
CA GLU A 30 2.84 14.69 5.26
C GLU A 30 1.46 14.52 5.91
N PHE A 31 1.23 13.39 6.59
CA PHE A 31 -0.03 13.07 7.26
C PHE A 31 -1.23 13.16 6.32
N TYR A 32 -1.03 12.83 5.04
CA TYR A 32 -2.03 12.99 3.98
C TYR A 32 -2.28 11.67 3.27
N PHE A 33 -3.55 11.29 3.14
CA PHE A 33 -3.92 10.08 2.43
C PHE A 33 -4.33 10.39 0.99
N ASP A 34 -3.41 10.15 0.04
CA ASP A 34 -3.69 10.28 -1.39
C ASP A 34 -4.41 9.03 -1.92
N LYS A 35 -5.72 9.15 -2.10
CA LYS A 35 -6.59 8.06 -2.60
C LYS A 35 -6.21 7.60 -4.01
N GLU A 36 -5.75 8.50 -4.87
CA GLU A 36 -5.37 8.16 -6.24
C GLU A 36 -4.11 7.31 -6.22
N LYS A 37 -3.07 7.77 -5.52
CA LYS A 37 -1.82 7.02 -5.37
C LYS A 37 -2.04 5.68 -4.70
N PHE A 38 -2.88 5.63 -3.65
CA PHE A 38 -3.19 4.36 -2.99
C PHE A 38 -3.91 3.39 -3.93
N SER A 39 -4.85 3.89 -4.73
CA SER A 39 -5.54 3.07 -5.74
C SER A 39 -4.58 2.55 -6.82
N ILE A 40 -3.62 3.37 -7.25
CA ILE A 40 -2.54 2.95 -8.17
C ILE A 40 -1.69 1.86 -7.53
N LEU A 41 -1.31 2.01 -6.25
CA LEU A 41 -0.57 0.99 -5.51
C LEU A 41 -1.34 -0.34 -5.47
N LEU A 42 -2.60 -0.33 -5.04
CA LEU A 42 -3.44 -1.55 -4.98
C LEU A 42 -3.59 -2.22 -6.35
N ASN A 43 -3.79 -1.44 -7.41
CA ASN A 43 -3.87 -1.95 -8.78
C ASN A 43 -2.56 -2.58 -9.24
N ASN A 44 -1.42 -1.97 -8.92
CA ASN A 44 -0.10 -2.52 -9.22
C ASN A 44 0.17 -3.81 -8.43
N CYS A 45 -0.23 -3.89 -7.15
CA CYS A 45 -0.14 -5.11 -6.36
C CYS A 45 -0.98 -6.25 -6.96
N ASN A 46 -2.22 -5.98 -7.34
CA ASN A 46 -3.09 -6.94 -8.03
C ASN A 46 -2.50 -7.41 -9.36
N SER A 47 -1.94 -6.49 -10.14
CA SER A 47 -1.25 -6.80 -11.40
C SER A 47 -0.03 -7.68 -11.14
N LEU A 48 0.75 -7.39 -10.10
CA LEU A 48 1.93 -8.18 -9.73
C LEU A 48 1.55 -9.60 -9.28
N ALA A 49 0.49 -9.75 -8.49
CA ALA A 49 0.00 -11.07 -8.09
C ALA A 49 -0.35 -11.93 -9.31
N LYS A 50 -1.01 -11.35 -10.33
CA LYS A 50 -1.29 -12.04 -11.60
C LYS A 50 -0.01 -12.45 -12.34
N GLU A 51 0.98 -11.57 -12.41
CA GLU A 51 2.27 -11.90 -13.04
C GLU A 51 3.01 -13.03 -12.30
N TYR A 52 2.96 -13.06 -10.96
CA TYR A 52 3.55 -14.15 -10.19
C TYR A 52 2.80 -15.46 -10.39
N HIS A 53 1.48 -15.43 -10.51
CA HIS A 53 0.68 -16.61 -10.78
C HIS A 53 0.95 -17.18 -12.19
N GLU A 54 1.02 -16.32 -13.21
CA GLU A 54 1.18 -16.74 -14.61
C GLU A 54 2.62 -17.14 -14.95
N PHE A 55 3.62 -16.41 -14.44
CA PHE A 55 5.02 -16.55 -14.85
C PHE A 55 5.95 -17.02 -13.72
N GLY A 56 5.40 -17.39 -12.57
CA GLY A 56 6.14 -17.74 -11.38
C GLY A 56 6.73 -16.54 -10.64
N LYS A 57 7.19 -16.83 -9.41
CA LYS A 57 7.84 -15.89 -8.49
C LYS A 57 9.26 -15.56 -8.99
N SER A 58 9.71 -14.33 -8.75
CA SER A 58 11.09 -13.93 -9.04
C SER A 58 11.99 -14.15 -7.83
N ASP A 59 13.30 -13.99 -8.00
CA ASP A 59 14.27 -14.03 -6.90
C ASP A 59 14.05 -12.91 -5.87
N ASN A 60 13.35 -11.82 -6.23
CA ASN A 60 13.03 -10.72 -5.33
C ASN A 60 11.71 -10.92 -4.58
N TYR A 61 10.98 -12.01 -4.84
CA TYR A 61 9.62 -12.22 -4.35
C TYR A 61 9.49 -11.98 -2.84
N ASP A 62 10.36 -12.58 -2.03
CA ASP A 62 10.30 -12.48 -0.57
C ASP A 62 10.45 -11.04 -0.08
N GLU A 63 11.39 -10.27 -0.66
CA GLU A 63 11.62 -8.88 -0.28
C GLU A 63 10.45 -7.98 -0.69
N VAL A 64 9.89 -8.24 -1.87
CA VAL A 64 8.75 -7.50 -2.40
C VAL A 64 7.49 -7.77 -1.56
N VAL A 65 7.23 -9.02 -1.19
CA VAL A 65 6.09 -9.37 -0.34
C VAL A 65 6.24 -8.76 1.06
N LYS A 66 7.41 -8.86 1.68
CA LYS A 66 7.67 -8.19 2.98
C LYS A 66 7.42 -6.69 2.90
N SER A 67 7.94 -6.05 1.86
CA SER A 67 7.78 -4.61 1.61
C SER A 67 6.31 -4.23 1.44
N LEU A 68 5.56 -5.00 0.64
CA LEU A 68 4.13 -4.80 0.42
C LEU A 68 3.33 -4.95 1.70
N LEU A 69 3.58 -6.02 2.48
CA LEU A 69 2.89 -6.24 3.75
C LEU A 69 3.20 -5.14 4.76
N ALA A 70 4.46 -4.67 4.83
CA ALA A 70 4.83 -3.56 5.70
C ALA A 70 4.10 -2.26 5.32
N ILE A 71 3.93 -1.96 4.01
CA ILE A 71 3.12 -0.81 3.58
C ILE A 71 1.68 -0.95 4.06
N PHE A 72 1.07 -2.13 3.88
CA PHE A 72 -0.32 -2.40 4.25
C PHE A 72 -0.53 -2.34 5.76
N GLU A 73 0.33 -3.00 6.53
CA GLU A 73 0.30 -2.97 8.00
C GLU A 73 0.44 -1.54 8.52
N HIS A 74 1.40 -0.77 8.01
CA HIS A 74 1.58 0.63 8.39
C HIS A 74 0.35 1.47 8.05
N THR A 75 -0.22 1.29 6.85
CA THR A 75 -1.42 2.02 6.43
C THR A 75 -2.61 1.74 7.36
N LEU A 76 -2.85 0.46 7.67
CA LEU A 76 -3.92 0.05 8.58
C LEU A 76 -3.68 0.53 10.01
N TYR A 77 -2.43 0.49 10.48
CA TYR A 77 -2.04 1.03 11.77
C TYR A 77 -2.35 2.53 11.85
N LEU A 78 -2.00 3.30 10.81
CA LEU A 78 -2.27 4.75 10.75
C LEU A 78 -3.77 5.08 10.67
N PHE A 79 -4.57 4.25 10.01
CA PHE A 79 -6.03 4.36 10.10
C PHE A 79 -6.54 4.13 11.51
N PHE A 80 -5.98 3.15 12.24
CA PHE A 80 -6.39 2.88 13.62
C PHE A 80 -5.99 4.02 14.56
N VAL A 81 -4.71 4.42 14.55
CA VAL A 81 -4.21 5.44 15.50
C VAL A 81 -4.82 6.81 15.29
N HIS A 82 -5.26 7.13 14.07
CA HIS A 82 -6.01 8.36 13.79
C HIS A 82 -7.24 8.55 14.71
N PHE A 83 -7.83 7.47 15.22
CA PHE A 83 -9.00 7.51 16.12
C PHE A 83 -8.67 7.26 17.59
N VAL A 84 -7.42 6.98 17.94
CA VAL A 84 -7.03 6.67 19.32
C VAL A 84 -6.88 7.98 20.10
N GLU A 85 -7.63 8.09 21.20
CA GLU A 85 -7.49 9.21 22.12
C GLU A 85 -6.05 9.28 22.66
N ASN A 86 -5.42 10.44 22.52
CA ASN A 86 -4.02 10.75 22.90
C ASN A 86 -2.92 10.29 21.92
N ASP A 87 -3.26 9.78 20.74
CA ASP A 87 -2.26 9.66 19.67
C ASP A 87 -2.01 11.02 19.00
N MET A 88 -0.79 11.26 18.56
CA MET A 88 -0.37 12.50 17.90
C MET A 88 -0.52 12.44 16.39
N PHE A 89 -0.80 11.26 15.83
CA PHE A 89 -1.01 11.08 14.40
C PHE A 89 -2.45 11.39 14.00
N THR A 90 -2.65 12.16 12.93
CA THR A 90 -3.98 12.45 12.38
C THR A 90 -3.87 12.54 10.87
N ILE A 91 -4.73 11.84 10.14
CA ILE A 91 -4.83 11.97 8.69
C ILE A 91 -5.55 13.27 8.37
N SER A 92 -4.81 14.23 7.83
CA SER A 92 -5.25 15.63 7.65
C SER A 92 -6.47 15.80 6.75
N ASN A 93 -6.69 14.89 5.81
CA ASN A 93 -7.81 14.90 4.87
C ASN A 93 -8.93 13.90 5.21
N TYR A 94 -8.86 13.25 6.39
CA TYR A 94 -9.95 12.40 6.86
C TYR A 94 -11.21 13.24 7.18
N GLY A 95 -12.39 12.74 6.80
CA GLY A 95 -13.68 13.43 6.93
C GLY A 95 -13.94 14.49 5.86
N LYS A 96 -12.95 14.80 5.01
CA LYS A 96 -13.11 15.66 3.82
C LYS A 96 -13.09 14.84 2.54
N ASP A 97 -11.95 14.20 2.27
CA ASP A 97 -11.71 13.48 1.03
C ASP A 97 -11.60 11.96 1.25
N LEU A 98 -11.12 11.56 2.43
CA LEU A 98 -11.09 10.17 2.90
C LEU A 98 -12.21 9.93 3.91
N THR A 99 -13.07 8.95 3.64
CA THR A 99 -14.23 8.60 4.47
C THR A 99 -14.07 7.24 5.16
N ALA A 100 -14.91 6.95 6.15
CA ALA A 100 -14.95 5.62 6.79
C ALA A 100 -15.28 4.48 5.81
N THR A 101 -16.12 4.77 4.81
CA THR A 101 -16.45 3.81 3.74
C THR A 101 -15.23 3.50 2.89
N ASP A 102 -14.47 4.53 2.48
CA ASP A 102 -13.22 4.34 1.74
C ASP A 102 -12.23 3.45 2.51
N VAL A 103 -12.05 3.72 3.82
CA VAL A 103 -11.16 2.91 4.68
C VAL A 103 -11.60 1.45 4.73
N SER A 104 -12.90 1.19 4.84
CA SER A 104 -13.45 -0.17 4.86
C SER A 104 -13.23 -0.88 3.53
N ASP A 105 -13.45 -0.19 2.40
CA ASP A 105 -13.22 -0.72 1.05
C ASP A 105 -11.74 -1.00 0.80
N TYR A 106 -10.84 -0.14 1.28
CA TYR A 106 -9.41 -0.35 1.21
C TYR A 106 -8.94 -1.54 2.04
N TYR A 107 -9.49 -1.74 3.24
CA TYR A 107 -9.20 -2.94 4.04
C TYR A 107 -9.56 -4.23 3.30
N LEU A 108 -10.73 -4.29 2.65
CA LEU A 108 -11.14 -5.45 1.88
C LEU A 108 -10.22 -5.72 0.69
N GLN A 109 -9.81 -4.67 -0.03
CA GLN A 109 -8.86 -4.78 -1.14
C GLN A 109 -7.47 -5.23 -0.69
N ILE A 110 -6.95 -4.68 0.40
CA ILE A 110 -5.69 -5.11 1.01
C ILE A 110 -5.74 -6.61 1.32
N ARG A 111 -6.82 -7.07 1.98
CA ARG A 111 -6.99 -8.48 2.34
C ARG A 111 -6.98 -9.39 1.12
N ASP A 112 -7.74 -9.04 0.08
CA ASP A 112 -7.83 -9.79 -1.17
C ASP A 112 -6.47 -9.85 -1.90
N ILE A 113 -5.73 -8.75 -1.96
CA ILE A 113 -4.39 -8.71 -2.56
C ILE A 113 -3.42 -9.59 -1.77
N THR A 114 -3.42 -9.49 -0.44
CA THR A 114 -2.54 -10.27 0.43
C THR A 114 -2.78 -11.77 0.24
N GLU A 115 -4.04 -12.20 0.15
CA GLU A 115 -4.40 -13.59 -0.14
C GLU A 115 -3.82 -14.03 -1.49
N LYS A 116 -4.02 -13.24 -2.54
CA LYS A 116 -3.58 -13.56 -3.92
C LYS A 116 -2.06 -13.57 -4.12
N ILE A 117 -1.32 -12.77 -3.36
CA ILE A 117 0.13 -12.64 -3.57
C ILE A 117 0.95 -13.65 -2.76
N ILE A 118 0.39 -14.12 -1.65
CA ILE A 118 1.02 -15.12 -0.78
C ILE A 118 0.74 -16.54 -1.28
N LEU A 119 -0.53 -16.85 -1.57
CA LEU A 119 -1.00 -18.16 -2.03
C LEU A 119 -0.65 -18.40 -3.51
#